data_AF-A0A3P6I595-F1
#
_entry.id   AF-A0A3P6I595-F1
#
_cell.length_a   1.000
_cell.length_b   1.000
_cell.length_c   1.000
_cell.angle_alpha   90.00
_cell.angle_beta   90.00
_cell.angle_gamma   90.00
#
_symmetry.space_group_name_H-M   'P 1'
#
loop_
_entity.id
_entity.type
_entity.pdbx_description
1 polymer ?
#
loop_
_entity_poly.entity_id
_entity_poly.type
_entity_poly.pdbx_seq_one_letter_code
_entity_poly.pdbx_strand_id
1 'polypeptide(L)'
;MGKPSPDCVGKKCLVLDLDETLVHSSFKPVDNADFIVTVEIENVQHEVSVCKRPHLETFIEAIGPLFEVVMFTASLSKYADPVCDRIDPSGHFKHRLFRESCVFYKSNYIKHLSILGRDIEQICIIDNSPISFCFHRQNALQIVTWFDDPTDTALLDLIPYLQGLAAAPSVLEYVSQNVPPPSAAIAQPDFSPWLIGAPSIYGNGVGYYDDEDEEEEDADVLHDGPHDARLQCREEDGGGPSSPHGIITMASRSSSETVTAT
;
A
#
# COMPACT_ATOMS: atom_id res chain seq x y z
N MET A 1 -13.10 15.35 0.08
CA MET A 1 -14.04 14.50 0.85
C MET A 1 -15.31 15.23 1.34
N GLY A 2 -15.62 16.46 0.89
CA GLY A 2 -16.77 17.21 1.42
C GLY A 2 -16.57 17.66 2.88
N LYS A 3 -17.65 18.06 3.56
CA LYS A 3 -17.62 18.43 4.99
C LYS A 3 -17.53 17.17 5.86
N PRO A 4 -16.84 17.22 7.03
CA PRO A 4 -16.84 16.11 7.98
C PRO A 4 -18.25 15.72 8.40
N SER A 5 -18.45 14.43 8.69
CA SER A 5 -19.70 13.95 9.32
C SER A 5 -19.85 14.51 10.74
N PRO A 6 -21.08 14.57 11.30
CA PRO A 6 -21.31 15.16 12.62
C PRO A 6 -20.46 14.55 13.75
N ASP A 7 -20.20 13.24 13.70
CA ASP A 7 -19.37 12.50 14.65
C ASP A 7 -17.86 12.72 14.48
N CYS A 8 -17.44 13.43 13.42
CA CYS A 8 -16.05 13.74 13.10
C CYS A 8 -15.70 15.22 13.26
N VAL A 9 -16.67 16.08 13.55
CA VAL A 9 -16.41 17.51 13.77
C VAL A 9 -15.46 17.69 14.96
N GLY A 10 -14.34 18.39 14.73
CA GLY A 10 -13.31 18.66 15.74
C GLY A 10 -12.28 17.54 15.92
N LYS A 11 -12.43 16.40 15.22
CA LYS A 11 -11.41 15.35 15.18
C LYS A 11 -10.33 15.67 14.15
N LYS A 12 -9.13 15.13 14.38
CA LYS A 12 -8.06 15.10 13.39
C LYS A 12 -8.36 14.09 12.29
N CYS A 13 -7.80 14.30 11.11
CA CYS A 13 -7.86 13.35 10.02
C CYS A 13 -6.70 12.36 10.14
N LEU A 14 -6.99 11.06 10.21
CA LEU A 14 -5.98 10.01 10.19
C LEU A 14 -6.10 9.23 8.89
N VAL A 15 -5.10 9.35 8.04
CA VAL A 15 -4.99 8.58 6.79
C VAL A 15 -4.26 7.28 7.10
N LEU A 16 -4.90 6.15 6.79
CA LEU A 16 -4.33 4.82 6.98
C LEU A 16 -4.17 4.15 5.63
N ASP A 17 -2.97 3.64 5.37
CA ASP A 17 -2.74 2.67 4.31
C ASP A 17 -3.34 1.29 4.64
N LEU A 18 -3.46 0.42 3.63
CA LEU A 18 -4.06 -0.89 3.74
C LEU A 18 -3.01 -2.02 3.70
N ASP A 19 -2.40 -2.21 2.54
CA ASP A 19 -1.50 -3.32 2.25
C ASP A 19 -0.14 -3.11 2.94
N GLU A 20 0.41 -4.17 3.54
CA GLU A 20 1.60 -4.18 4.39
C GLU A 20 1.56 -3.23 5.62
N THR A 21 0.43 -2.57 5.85
CA THR A 21 0.16 -1.70 6.99
C THR A 21 -0.85 -2.33 7.95
N LEU A 22 -2.05 -2.69 7.45
CA LEU A 22 -3.14 -3.32 8.22
C LEU A 22 -3.33 -4.80 7.87
N VAL A 23 -3.05 -5.17 6.62
CA VAL A 23 -3.19 -6.53 6.10
C VAL A 23 -2.04 -6.85 5.15
N HIS A 24 -1.86 -8.11 4.83
CA HIS A 24 -1.01 -8.58 3.74
C HIS A 24 -1.80 -9.56 2.89
N SER A 25 -1.64 -9.49 1.58
CA SER A 25 -2.46 -10.23 0.63
C SER A 25 -1.65 -10.93 -0.45
N SER A 26 -2.11 -12.11 -0.85
CA SER A 26 -1.43 -12.97 -1.81
C SER A 26 -2.41 -13.65 -2.76
N PHE A 27 -2.06 -13.75 -4.04
CA PHE A 27 -2.77 -14.58 -5.03
C PHE A 27 -2.40 -16.06 -4.89
N LYS A 28 -1.25 -16.35 -4.27
CA LYS A 28 -0.91 -17.72 -3.88
C LYS A 28 -1.73 -18.07 -2.65
N PRO A 29 -2.41 -19.22 -2.61
CA PRO A 29 -3.11 -19.68 -1.42
C PRO A 29 -2.20 -19.66 -0.19
N VAL A 30 -2.71 -19.14 0.92
CA VAL A 30 -2.04 -19.12 2.23
C VAL A 30 -2.89 -19.94 3.20
N ASP A 31 -2.32 -21.00 3.79
CA ASP A 31 -3.04 -21.97 4.62
C ASP A 31 -3.73 -21.33 5.84
N ASN A 32 -3.14 -20.29 6.41
CA ASN A 32 -3.60 -19.58 7.59
C ASN A 32 -4.14 -18.17 7.28
N ALA A 33 -4.63 -17.93 6.07
CA ALA A 33 -5.31 -16.68 5.74
C ALA A 33 -6.56 -16.48 6.62
N ASP A 34 -6.80 -15.24 7.04
CA ASP A 34 -7.99 -14.87 7.82
C ASP A 34 -9.26 -14.91 6.97
N PHE A 35 -9.16 -14.50 5.71
CA PHE A 35 -10.24 -14.58 4.74
C PHE A 35 -9.71 -14.53 3.31
N ILE A 36 -10.60 -14.88 2.38
CA ILE A 36 -10.35 -14.80 0.94
C ILE A 36 -11.29 -13.75 0.34
N VAL A 37 -10.77 -12.91 -0.55
CA VAL A 37 -11.54 -12.00 -1.39
C VAL A 37 -11.43 -12.48 -2.84
N THR A 38 -12.57 -12.57 -3.52
CA THR A 38 -12.60 -12.84 -4.96
C THR A 38 -12.59 -11.52 -5.73
N VAL A 39 -11.64 -11.38 -6.64
CA VAL A 39 -11.47 -10.17 -7.46
C VAL A 39 -11.52 -10.53 -8.94
N GLU A 40 -12.22 -9.73 -9.73
CA GLU A 40 -12.27 -9.92 -11.17
C GLU A 40 -11.16 -9.11 -11.86
N ILE A 41 -10.33 -9.77 -12.65
CA ILE A 41 -9.26 -9.18 -13.45
C ILE A 41 -9.46 -9.70 -14.87
N GLU A 42 -9.69 -8.80 -15.84
CA GLU A 42 -9.86 -9.18 -17.25
C GLU A 42 -10.95 -10.25 -17.47
N ASN A 43 -12.07 -10.14 -16.74
CA ASN A 43 -13.20 -11.10 -16.72
C ASN A 43 -12.85 -12.48 -16.14
N VAL A 44 -11.70 -12.63 -15.50
CA VAL A 44 -11.30 -13.85 -14.78
C VAL A 44 -11.39 -13.58 -13.28
N GLN A 45 -12.00 -14.50 -12.54
CA GLN A 45 -12.06 -14.45 -11.09
C GLN A 45 -10.78 -15.01 -10.49
N HIS A 46 -10.15 -14.25 -9.61
CA HIS A 46 -8.98 -14.64 -8.85
C HIS A 46 -9.31 -14.59 -7.36
N GLU A 47 -8.84 -15.58 -6.62
CA GLU A 47 -8.90 -15.58 -5.16
C GLU A 47 -7.64 -14.91 -4.60
N VAL A 48 -7.85 -14.03 -3.63
CA VAL A 48 -6.79 -13.34 -2.90
C VAL A 48 -6.91 -13.74 -1.44
N SER A 49 -5.91 -14.47 -0.94
CA SER A 49 -5.75 -14.76 0.48
C SER A 49 -5.31 -13.50 1.21
N VAL A 50 -6.00 -13.15 2.29
CA VAL A 50 -5.73 -11.95 3.10
C VAL A 50 -5.43 -12.36 4.53
N CYS A 51 -4.29 -11.92 5.06
CA CYS A 51 -3.89 -12.06 6.45
C CYS A 51 -4.03 -10.70 7.14
N LYS A 52 -4.63 -10.67 8.32
CA LYS A 52 -4.72 -9.47 9.15
C LYS A 52 -3.44 -9.33 9.96
N ARG A 53 -2.91 -8.11 10.02
CA ARG A 53 -1.80 -7.80 10.92
C ARG A 53 -2.24 -8.04 12.37
N PRO A 54 -1.38 -8.63 13.23
CA PRO A 54 -1.72 -8.80 14.64
C PRO A 54 -2.21 -7.50 15.28
N HIS A 55 -3.22 -7.64 16.15
CA HIS A 55 -3.85 -6.53 16.89
C HIS A 55 -4.66 -5.52 16.04
N LEU A 56 -4.97 -5.84 14.77
CA LEU A 56 -5.74 -4.97 13.87
C LEU A 56 -7.07 -4.48 14.47
N GLU A 57 -7.90 -5.39 15.00
CA GLU A 57 -9.20 -5.00 15.56
C GLU A 57 -9.04 -4.12 16.78
N THR A 58 -8.12 -4.47 17.69
CA THR A 58 -7.80 -3.67 18.87
C THR A 58 -7.35 -2.26 18.47
N PHE A 59 -6.54 -2.16 17.41
CA PHE A 59 -6.09 -0.88 16.88
C PHE A 59 -7.25 -0.04 16.34
N ILE A 60 -8.06 -0.60 15.43
CA ILE A 60 -9.21 0.10 14.81
C ILE A 60 -10.20 0.57 15.88
N GLU A 61 -10.57 -0.27 16.84
CA GLU A 61 -11.50 0.08 17.92
C GLU A 61 -10.94 1.15 18.86
N ALA A 62 -9.62 1.18 19.07
CA ALA A 62 -8.99 2.18 19.93
C ALA A 62 -8.88 3.56 19.27
N ILE A 63 -8.57 3.62 17.98
CA ILE A 63 -8.29 4.88 17.26
C ILE A 63 -9.48 5.39 16.45
N GLY A 64 -10.34 4.51 15.96
CA GLY A 64 -11.49 4.84 15.12
C GLY A 64 -12.45 5.86 15.74
N PRO A 65 -12.78 5.78 17.04
CA PRO A 65 -13.57 6.80 17.73
C PRO A 65 -12.87 8.15 17.89
N LEU A 66 -11.53 8.20 17.83
CA LEU A 66 -10.72 9.39 18.14
C LEU A 66 -10.44 10.26 16.91
N PHE A 67 -10.45 9.67 15.72
CA PHE A 67 -10.11 10.32 14.46
C PHE A 67 -11.29 10.33 13.47
N GLU A 68 -11.19 11.19 12.47
CA GLU A 68 -11.83 10.95 11.17
C GLU A 68 -10.88 10.07 10.36
N VAL A 69 -11.16 8.76 10.31
CA VAL A 69 -10.26 7.81 9.64
C VAL A 69 -10.58 7.76 8.15
N VAL A 70 -9.53 7.94 7.34
CA VAL A 70 -9.55 7.83 5.89
C VAL A 70 -8.67 6.64 5.51
N MET A 71 -9.28 5.56 5.04
CA MET A 71 -8.51 4.50 4.37
C MET A 71 -8.08 5.06 3.01
N PHE A 72 -6.78 5.13 2.76
CA PHE A 72 -6.23 5.59 1.49
C PHE A 72 -5.17 4.61 1.03
N THR A 73 -5.47 3.83 -0.02
CA THR A 73 -4.58 2.80 -0.57
C THR A 73 -4.24 3.07 -2.03
N ALA A 74 -3.08 2.60 -2.49
CA ALA A 74 -2.72 2.53 -3.90
C ALA A 74 -3.35 1.32 -4.62
N SER A 75 -4.13 0.49 -3.92
CA SER A 75 -4.84 -0.65 -4.48
C SER A 75 -6.17 -0.24 -5.15
N LEU A 76 -6.67 -1.11 -6.04
CA LEU A 76 -7.97 -0.90 -6.71
C LEU A 76 -9.13 -1.19 -5.76
N SER A 77 -10.22 -0.44 -5.91
CA SER A 77 -11.44 -0.61 -5.09
C SER A 77 -11.99 -2.04 -5.12
N LYS A 78 -11.97 -2.71 -6.27
CA LYS A 78 -12.45 -4.10 -6.43
C LYS A 78 -11.83 -5.12 -5.46
N TYR A 79 -10.64 -4.82 -4.94
CA TYR A 79 -9.98 -5.59 -3.90
C TYR A 79 -10.15 -4.92 -2.53
N ALA A 80 -9.82 -3.63 -2.45
CA ALA A 80 -9.71 -2.93 -1.17
C ALA A 80 -11.06 -2.72 -0.47
N ASP A 81 -12.16 -2.52 -1.21
CA ASP A 81 -13.49 -2.36 -0.60
C ASP A 81 -13.93 -3.63 0.15
N PRO A 82 -13.93 -4.82 -0.48
CA PRO A 82 -14.22 -6.06 0.23
C PRO A 82 -13.31 -6.31 1.44
N VAL A 83 -12.02 -5.97 1.36
CA VAL A 83 -11.10 -6.09 2.51
C VAL A 83 -11.54 -5.16 3.64
N CYS A 84 -11.82 -3.89 3.33
CA CYS A 84 -12.27 -2.91 4.31
C CYS A 84 -13.56 -3.34 5.01
N ASP A 85 -14.52 -3.91 4.28
CA ASP A 85 -15.77 -4.43 4.84
C ASP A 85 -15.54 -5.56 5.86
N ARG A 86 -14.44 -6.30 5.74
CA ARG A 86 -14.10 -7.43 6.63
C ARG A 86 -13.30 -7.01 7.84
N ILE A 87 -12.46 -5.98 7.73
CA ILE A 87 -11.59 -5.53 8.83
C ILE A 87 -12.19 -4.38 9.67
N ASP A 88 -13.14 -3.62 9.13
CA ASP A 88 -13.81 -2.53 9.84
C ASP A 88 -15.35 -2.69 9.85
N PRO A 89 -15.88 -3.70 10.55
CA PRO A 89 -17.32 -3.89 10.68
C PRO A 89 -18.02 -2.78 11.48
N SER A 90 -17.26 -2.03 12.28
CA SER A 90 -17.75 -0.93 13.12
C SER A 90 -17.91 0.39 12.37
N GLY A 91 -17.41 0.49 11.13
CA GLY A 91 -17.57 1.67 10.27
C GLY A 91 -16.76 2.88 10.74
N HIS A 92 -15.54 2.64 11.22
CA HIS A 92 -14.59 3.68 11.59
C HIS A 92 -13.95 4.36 10.38
N PHE A 93 -13.78 3.67 9.25
CA PHE A 93 -13.31 4.21 7.99
C PHE A 93 -14.40 5.09 7.34
N LYS A 94 -14.35 6.40 7.62
CA LYS A 94 -15.33 7.39 7.14
C LYS A 94 -15.22 7.64 5.65
N HIS A 95 -14.01 7.48 5.12
CA HIS A 95 -13.73 7.62 3.70
C HIS A 95 -12.80 6.50 3.26
N ARG A 96 -13.02 6.00 2.03
CA ARG A 96 -12.17 5.05 1.35
C ARG A 96 -11.70 5.69 0.05
N LEU A 97 -10.39 5.87 -0.08
CA LEU A 97 -9.73 6.42 -1.25
C LEU A 97 -8.82 5.32 -1.82
N PHE A 98 -8.96 5.09 -3.11
CA PHE A 98 -8.26 4.03 -3.81
C PHE A 98 -7.23 4.62 -4.75
N ARG A 99 -6.62 3.76 -5.56
CA ARG A 99 -5.63 4.12 -6.57
C ARG A 99 -5.97 5.36 -7.39
N GLU A 100 -7.21 5.50 -7.83
CA GLU A 100 -7.64 6.59 -8.71
C GLU A 100 -7.55 7.96 -8.01
N SER A 101 -7.45 7.97 -6.68
CA SER A 101 -7.23 9.16 -5.87
C SER A 101 -5.75 9.48 -5.67
N CYS A 102 -4.84 8.55 -5.97
CA CYS A 102 -3.40 8.80 -5.92
C CYS A 102 -2.95 9.66 -7.11
N VAL A 103 -1.89 10.43 -6.89
CA VAL A 103 -1.14 11.06 -7.98
C VAL A 103 -0.12 10.05 -8.50
N PHE A 104 -0.26 9.64 -9.76
CA PHE A 104 0.72 8.76 -10.40
C PHE A 104 1.90 9.59 -10.95
N TYR A 105 3.09 9.40 -10.38
CA TYR A 105 4.30 10.15 -10.76
C TYR A 105 5.51 9.24 -10.74
N LYS A 106 6.27 9.21 -11.86
CA LYS A 106 7.47 8.36 -12.04
C LYS A 106 7.23 6.91 -11.57
N SER A 107 6.16 6.29 -12.05
CA SER A 107 5.78 4.91 -11.71
C SER A 107 5.38 4.67 -10.24
N ASN A 108 5.18 5.73 -9.46
CA ASN A 108 4.78 5.64 -8.06
C ASN A 108 3.39 6.23 -7.84
N TYR A 109 2.64 5.67 -6.90
CA TYR A 109 1.37 6.20 -6.44
C TYR A 109 1.58 7.03 -5.18
N ILE A 110 1.32 8.34 -5.27
CA ILE A 110 1.54 9.29 -4.18
C ILE A 110 0.20 9.74 -3.61
N LYS A 111 0.06 9.69 -2.29
CA LYS A 111 -1.12 10.11 -1.53
C LYS A 111 -1.01 11.59 -1.17
N HIS A 112 -1.44 12.45 -2.10
CA HIS A 112 -1.32 13.90 -1.92
C HIS A 112 -2.37 14.44 -0.94
N LEU A 113 -1.99 14.69 0.32
CA LEU A 113 -2.93 15.03 1.41
C LEU A 113 -3.77 16.30 1.16
N SER A 114 -3.31 17.25 0.34
CA SER A 114 -4.09 18.46 0.04
C SER A 114 -5.41 18.20 -0.69
N ILE A 115 -5.61 17.02 -1.31
CA ILE A 115 -6.88 16.68 -1.98
C ILE A 115 -8.01 16.36 -1.00
N LEU A 116 -7.68 16.12 0.28
CA LEU A 116 -8.62 15.65 1.29
C LEU A 116 -9.65 16.74 1.65
N GLY A 117 -9.28 18.02 1.54
CA GLY A 117 -10.12 19.12 1.99
C GLY A 117 -10.23 19.17 3.52
N ARG A 118 -9.10 18.89 4.19
CA ARG A 118 -8.89 19.04 5.63
C ARG A 118 -7.72 19.99 5.85
N ASP A 119 -7.66 20.60 7.02
CA ASP A 119 -6.50 21.42 7.41
C ASP A 119 -5.27 20.52 7.49
N ILE A 120 -4.23 20.83 6.71
CA ILE A 120 -3.02 20.02 6.61
C ILE A 120 -2.31 19.88 7.96
N GLU A 121 -2.44 20.87 8.86
CA GLU A 121 -1.84 20.78 10.20
C GLU A 121 -2.57 19.79 11.12
N GLN A 122 -3.72 19.27 10.68
CA GLN A 122 -4.57 18.34 11.41
C GLN A 122 -4.67 16.97 10.72
N ILE A 123 -3.82 16.69 9.73
CA ILE A 123 -3.77 15.39 9.02
C ILE A 123 -2.51 14.63 9.44
N CYS A 124 -2.68 13.38 9.86
CA CYS A 124 -1.59 12.43 10.02
C CYS A 124 -1.76 11.30 8.99
N ILE A 125 -0.67 10.83 8.38
CA ILE A 125 -0.66 9.66 7.51
C ILE A 125 0.20 8.55 8.11
N ILE A 126 -0.34 7.33 8.15
CA ILE A 126 0.37 6.10 8.50
C ILE A 126 0.42 5.22 7.26
N ASP A 127 1.63 4.92 6.81
CA ASP A 127 1.89 4.20 5.57
C ASP A 127 3.30 3.58 5.69
N ASN A 128 3.48 2.37 5.22
CA ASN A 128 4.78 1.70 5.30
C ASN A 128 5.77 2.20 4.25
N SER A 129 5.28 2.83 3.18
CA SER A 129 6.05 3.22 2.00
C SER A 129 6.36 4.72 1.97
N PRO A 130 7.64 5.14 2.10
CA PRO A 130 8.04 6.55 2.07
C PRO A 130 7.62 7.34 0.83
N ILE A 131 7.48 6.67 -0.31
CA ILE A 131 7.09 7.34 -1.55
C ILE A 131 5.62 7.78 -1.52
N SER A 132 4.75 7.07 -0.80
CA SER A 132 3.32 7.39 -0.68
C SER A 132 3.08 8.78 -0.11
N PHE A 133 3.93 9.25 0.81
CA PHE A 133 3.79 10.55 1.49
C PHE A 133 4.97 11.50 1.22
N CYS A 134 5.68 11.34 0.10
CA CYS A 134 6.92 12.09 -0.16
C CYS A 134 6.75 13.62 -0.12
N PHE A 135 5.56 14.15 -0.45
CA PHE A 135 5.23 15.58 -0.37
C PHE A 135 4.77 16.05 1.01
N HIS A 136 4.44 15.13 1.92
CA HIS A 136 3.80 15.41 3.22
C HIS A 136 4.52 14.70 4.37
N ARG A 137 5.85 14.60 4.30
CA ARG A 137 6.66 13.86 5.30
C ARG A 137 6.46 14.36 6.73
N GLN A 138 6.25 15.66 6.90
CA GLN A 138 6.02 16.25 8.24
C GLN A 138 4.71 15.74 8.88
N ASN A 139 3.79 15.21 8.09
CA ASN A 139 2.53 14.61 8.53
C ASN A 139 2.63 13.09 8.77
N ALA A 140 3.78 12.48 8.47
CA ALA A 140 3.86 11.04 8.30
C ALA A 140 4.45 10.29 9.51
N LEU A 141 3.86 9.13 9.78
CA LEU A 141 4.44 8.06 10.56
C LEU A 141 4.69 6.89 9.60
N GLN A 142 5.96 6.63 9.29
CA GLN A 142 6.33 5.45 8.51
C GLN A 142 6.28 4.23 9.42
N ILE A 143 5.22 3.43 9.29
CA ILE A 143 5.08 2.17 10.03
C ILE A 143 5.97 1.09 9.40
N VAL A 144 6.43 0.14 10.20
CA VAL A 144 7.16 -1.02 9.66
C VAL A 144 6.23 -1.86 8.77
N THR A 145 6.74 -2.26 7.60
CA THR A 145 6.09 -3.18 6.66
C THR A 145 5.83 -4.52 7.33
N TRP A 146 4.63 -5.07 7.17
CA TRP A 146 4.25 -6.36 7.71
C TRP A 146 3.80 -7.32 6.60
N PHE A 147 4.15 -8.60 6.75
CA PHE A 147 3.79 -9.66 5.80
C PHE A 147 3.08 -10.81 6.51
N ASP A 148 3.76 -11.49 7.43
CA ASP A 148 3.25 -12.72 8.04
C ASP A 148 3.71 -12.97 9.48
N ASP A 149 4.53 -12.08 10.07
CA ASP A 149 5.05 -12.25 11.43
C ASP A 149 3.89 -12.24 12.45
N PRO A 150 3.58 -13.37 13.10
CA PRO A 150 2.49 -13.45 14.07
C PRO A 150 2.84 -12.78 15.41
N THR A 151 4.10 -12.39 15.60
CA THR A 151 4.60 -11.72 16.81
C THR A 151 4.69 -10.20 16.68
N ASP A 152 4.34 -9.65 15.51
CA ASP A 152 4.28 -8.20 15.29
C ASP A 152 3.38 -7.51 16.33
N THR A 153 3.85 -6.43 16.91
CA THR A 153 3.09 -5.60 17.86
C THR A 153 2.95 -4.16 17.40
N ALA A 154 3.33 -3.83 16.16
CA ALA A 154 3.49 -2.44 15.73
C ALA A 154 2.18 -1.65 15.84
N LEU A 155 1.05 -2.23 15.43
CA LEU A 155 -0.26 -1.60 15.58
C LEU A 155 -0.61 -1.38 17.06
N LEU A 156 -0.41 -2.39 17.91
CA LEU A 156 -0.68 -2.31 19.34
C LEU A 156 0.15 -1.22 20.02
N ASP A 157 1.46 -1.22 19.75
CA ASP A 157 2.43 -0.30 20.33
C ASP A 157 2.15 1.14 19.92
N LEU A 158 1.60 1.37 18.72
CA LEU A 158 1.31 2.71 18.21
C LEU A 158 0.06 3.34 18.84
N ILE A 159 -0.82 2.57 19.49
CA ILE A 159 -2.08 3.08 20.07
C ILE A 159 -1.86 4.22 21.08
N PRO A 160 -0.99 4.12 22.10
CA PRO A 160 -0.79 5.19 23.08
C PRO A 160 -0.27 6.49 22.43
N TYR A 161 0.58 6.36 21.41
CA TYR A 161 1.07 7.51 20.64
C TYR A 161 -0.08 8.22 19.91
N LEU A 162 -0.95 7.47 19.24
CA LEU A 162 -2.08 8.03 18.51
C LEU A 162 -3.14 8.62 19.44
N GLN A 163 -3.32 8.07 20.64
CA GLN A 163 -4.18 8.68 21.65
C GLN A 163 -3.65 10.06 22.08
N GLY A 164 -2.34 10.20 22.27
CA GLY A 164 -1.70 11.49 22.53
C GLY A 164 -1.86 12.46 21.36
N LEU A 165 -1.63 11.98 20.13
CA LEU A 165 -1.82 12.77 18.90
C LEU A 165 -3.26 13.28 18.76
N ALA A 166 -4.27 12.45 19.05
CA ALA A 166 -5.68 12.83 18.99
C ALA A 166 -5.99 14.02 19.90
N ALA A 167 -5.40 14.04 21.10
CA ALA A 167 -5.59 15.09 22.10
C ALA A 167 -4.74 16.36 21.87
N ALA A 168 -3.70 16.28 21.04
CA ALA A 168 -2.79 17.40 20.78
C ALA A 168 -3.48 18.56 20.04
N PRO A 169 -2.98 19.81 20.11
CA PRO A 169 -3.55 20.91 19.33
C PRO A 169 -3.19 20.85 17.84
N SER A 170 -2.05 20.28 17.48
CA SER A 170 -1.54 20.21 16.10
C SER A 170 -0.89 18.85 15.84
N VAL A 171 -1.14 18.27 14.67
CA VAL A 171 -0.46 17.04 14.24
C VAL A 171 1.02 17.32 14.00
N LEU A 172 1.33 18.36 13.23
CA LEU A 172 2.72 18.65 12.84
C LEU A 172 3.61 18.90 14.06
N GLU A 173 3.11 19.67 15.02
CA GLU A 173 3.84 19.92 16.27
C GLU A 173 4.03 18.62 17.05
N TYR A 174 2.96 17.85 17.26
CA TYR A 174 3.03 16.61 18.03
C TYR A 174 4.00 15.61 17.42
N VAL A 175 3.91 15.37 16.11
CA VAL A 175 4.75 14.43 15.37
C VAL A 175 6.22 14.86 15.42
N SER A 176 6.51 16.17 15.40
CA SER A 176 7.88 16.68 15.51
C SER A 176 8.50 16.57 16.92
N GLN A 177 7.67 16.56 17.97
CA GLN A 177 8.13 16.61 19.37
C GLN A 177 8.08 15.27 20.08
N ASN A 178 7.25 14.34 19.60
CA ASN A 178 7.02 13.04 20.23
C ASN A 178 7.50 11.92 19.31
N VAL A 179 8.38 11.09 19.83
CA VAL A 179 8.94 9.95 19.10
C VAL A 179 7.97 8.77 19.26
N PRO A 180 7.47 8.17 18.17
CA PRO A 180 6.67 6.94 18.24
C PRO A 180 7.54 5.76 18.72
N PRO A 181 6.94 4.64 19.14
CA PRO A 181 7.71 3.43 19.45
C PRO A 181 8.59 3.04 18.26
N PRO A 182 9.92 2.98 18.41
CA PRO A 182 10.82 2.72 17.28
C PRO A 182 10.66 1.34 16.64
N SER A 183 10.08 0.38 17.37
CA SER A 183 9.69 -0.93 16.85
C SER A 183 8.51 -0.85 15.89
N ALA A 184 7.68 0.18 16.00
CA ALA A 184 6.45 0.31 15.23
C ALA A 184 6.59 1.29 14.06
N ALA A 185 7.14 2.49 14.31
CA ALA A 185 7.15 3.54 13.30
C ALA A 185 8.29 4.56 13.47
N ILE A 186 8.55 5.29 12.40
CA ILE A 186 9.44 6.46 12.35
C ILE A 186 8.60 7.69 12.03
N ALA A 187 8.67 8.73 12.86
CA ALA A 187 8.03 10.01 12.59
C ALA A 187 8.89 10.87 11.63
N GLN A 188 8.24 11.53 10.67
CA GLN A 188 8.88 12.44 9.70
C GLN A 188 10.17 11.89 9.08
N PRO A 189 10.12 10.69 8.47
CA PRO A 189 11.33 10.06 7.95
C PRO A 189 12.02 10.94 6.91
N ASP A 190 13.36 10.82 6.87
CA ASP A 190 14.14 11.51 5.86
C ASP A 190 13.82 10.99 4.47
N PHE A 191 13.91 11.89 3.50
CA PHE A 191 13.66 11.56 2.10
C PHE A 191 14.96 11.08 1.46
N SER A 192 15.02 9.82 1.05
CA SER A 192 16.09 9.35 0.17
C SER A 192 15.85 9.91 -1.24
N PRO A 193 16.76 10.73 -1.80
CA PRO A 193 16.61 11.30 -3.14
C PRO A 193 16.44 10.25 -4.26
N TRP A 194 16.89 9.01 -3.99
CA TRP A 194 16.73 7.87 -4.88
C TRP A 194 15.27 7.46 -5.10
N LEU A 195 14.38 7.73 -4.14
CA LEU A 195 12.96 7.39 -4.22
C LEU A 195 12.21 8.05 -5.40
N ILE A 196 12.75 9.13 -5.97
CA ILE A 196 12.16 9.82 -7.13
C ILE A 196 13.13 9.93 -8.32
N GLY A 197 14.19 9.11 -8.34
CA GLY A 197 15.14 9.05 -9.45
C GLY A 197 15.88 10.37 -9.69
N ALA A 198 16.51 10.93 -8.66
CA ALA A 198 17.45 12.04 -8.85
C ALA A 198 18.66 11.59 -9.69
N PRO A 199 19.03 12.30 -10.77
CA PRO A 199 20.31 12.06 -11.44
C PRO A 199 21.44 12.48 -10.48
N SER A 200 22.52 11.71 -10.42
CA SER A 200 23.71 12.03 -9.61
C SER A 200 24.21 13.45 -9.94
N ILE A 201 24.11 14.37 -8.96
CA ILE A 201 24.67 15.73 -9.07
C ILE A 201 25.92 15.92 -8.21
N TYR A 202 26.50 14.83 -7.68
CA TYR A 202 27.80 14.87 -7.03
C TYR A 202 28.64 13.69 -7.49
N GLY A 203 29.48 13.93 -8.50
CA GLY A 203 30.63 13.09 -8.77
C GLY A 203 31.66 13.25 -7.64
N ASN A 204 31.85 12.20 -6.83
CA ASN A 204 33.15 11.55 -6.62
C ASN A 204 33.03 10.43 -5.57
N GLY A 205 33.28 9.20 -6.03
CA GLY A 205 33.85 8.04 -5.31
C GLY A 205 33.22 7.62 -3.98
N VAL A 206 32.67 6.41 -3.90
CA VAL A 206 33.35 5.14 -3.63
C VAL A 206 32.31 4.00 -3.77
N GLY A 207 32.69 2.89 -4.42
CA GLY A 207 32.16 1.54 -4.11
C GLY A 207 31.15 0.96 -5.10
N TYR A 208 31.67 0.22 -6.07
CA TYR A 208 30.96 -0.70 -6.96
C TYR A 208 30.10 -1.73 -6.18
N TYR A 209 28.88 -1.95 -6.64
CA TYR A 209 28.31 -3.29 -6.77
C TYR A 209 27.93 -3.43 -8.24
N ASP A 210 28.62 -4.35 -8.93
CA ASP A 210 28.41 -4.67 -10.34
C ASP A 210 27.01 -5.27 -10.53
N ASP A 211 26.27 -4.68 -11.48
CA ASP A 211 25.13 -5.29 -12.17
C ASP A 211 25.65 -6.41 -13.07
N GLU A 212 25.20 -7.65 -12.89
CA GLU A 212 25.05 -8.61 -13.99
C GLU A 212 23.76 -9.43 -13.77
N ASP A 213 22.97 -9.50 -14.85
CA ASP A 213 21.85 -10.41 -15.13
C ASP A 213 20.45 -10.10 -14.57
N GLU A 214 19.77 -9.09 -15.13
CA GLU A 214 18.35 -9.20 -15.45
C GLU A 214 18.22 -9.34 -16.97
N GLU A 215 18.09 -10.59 -17.45
CA GLU A 215 17.73 -10.88 -18.82
C GLU A 215 16.30 -10.37 -19.09
N GLU A 216 16.17 -9.51 -20.10
CA GLU A 216 14.92 -9.15 -20.74
C GLU A 216 14.29 -10.42 -21.34
N GLU A 217 13.25 -10.98 -20.73
CA GLU A 217 12.34 -11.87 -21.46
C GLU A 217 11.42 -11.02 -22.33
N ASP A 218 11.85 -10.87 -23.58
CA ASP A 218 11.12 -10.29 -24.69
C ASP A 218 9.73 -10.91 -24.86
N ALA A 219 8.77 -10.04 -25.19
CA ALA A 219 7.44 -10.41 -25.62
C ALA A 219 7.49 -11.17 -26.96
N ASP A 220 7.13 -12.45 -26.94
CA ASP A 220 6.90 -13.22 -28.16
C ASP A 220 5.71 -12.65 -28.95
N VAL A 221 6.01 -11.99 -30.07
CA VAL A 221 5.08 -11.71 -31.17
C VAL A 221 5.64 -12.37 -32.42
N LEU A 222 5.15 -13.56 -32.79
CA LEU A 222 5.30 -14.09 -34.15
C LEU A 222 4.03 -14.84 -34.62
N HIS A 223 3.33 -14.16 -35.54
CA HIS A 223 2.62 -14.61 -36.74
C HIS A 223 2.05 -16.05 -36.89
N ASP A 224 0.77 -16.10 -37.27
CA ASP A 224 0.04 -17.24 -37.85
C ASP A 224 0.70 -17.90 -39.07
N GLY A 225 0.58 -19.24 -39.15
CA GLY A 225 0.69 -20.03 -40.39
C GLY A 225 0.87 -21.54 -40.17
N PRO A 226 0.05 -22.44 -40.77
CA PRO A 226 -0.15 -23.81 -40.30
C PRO A 226 0.80 -24.84 -40.95
N HIS A 227 1.12 -25.95 -40.25
CA HIS A 227 1.29 -27.28 -40.86
C HIS A 227 1.37 -28.42 -39.82
N ASP A 228 0.82 -29.54 -40.26
CA ASP A 228 0.55 -30.86 -39.66
C ASP A 228 1.81 -31.65 -39.22
N ALA A 229 1.75 -32.35 -38.06
CA ALA A 229 2.11 -33.78 -37.89
C ALA A 229 2.50 -34.17 -36.43
N ARG A 230 1.84 -35.24 -35.97
CA ARG A 230 2.13 -36.17 -34.84
C ARG A 230 3.59 -36.27 -34.35
N LEU A 231 3.77 -36.37 -33.01
CA LEU A 231 4.45 -37.48 -32.31
C LEU A 231 4.36 -37.36 -30.78
N GLN A 232 4.54 -38.51 -30.11
CA GLN A 232 4.17 -38.87 -28.75
C GLN A 232 5.33 -38.82 -27.73
N CYS A 233 4.95 -38.65 -26.44
CA CYS A 233 5.56 -39.17 -25.19
C CYS A 233 6.97 -38.72 -24.75
N ARG A 234 7.09 -38.10 -23.57
CA ARG A 234 7.52 -38.74 -22.29
C ARG A 234 7.68 -37.72 -21.14
N GLU A 235 7.41 -38.22 -19.94
CA GLU A 235 7.64 -37.64 -18.62
C GLU A 235 9.14 -37.46 -18.32
N GLU A 236 9.50 -36.47 -17.48
CA GLU A 236 10.40 -36.67 -16.33
C GLU A 236 10.42 -35.42 -15.41
N ASP A 237 10.41 -35.70 -14.10
CA ASP A 237 10.49 -34.82 -12.92
C ASP A 237 11.81 -34.04 -12.82
N GLY A 238 11.79 -32.90 -12.12
CA GLY A 238 13.01 -32.25 -11.64
C GLY A 238 12.75 -30.95 -10.88
N GLY A 239 12.58 -31.05 -9.56
CA GLY A 239 12.42 -29.89 -8.67
C GLY A 239 13.69 -29.05 -8.51
N GLY A 240 13.47 -27.74 -8.33
CA GLY A 240 14.46 -26.74 -7.92
C GLY A 240 13.74 -25.52 -7.34
N PRO A 241 14.33 -24.80 -6.36
CA PRO A 241 13.60 -23.92 -5.44
C PRO A 241 13.33 -22.55 -6.07
N SER A 242 12.08 -22.10 -6.05
CA SER A 242 11.72 -20.75 -6.52
C SER A 242 11.67 -19.75 -5.36
N SER A 243 12.51 -18.72 -5.49
CA SER A 243 12.62 -17.54 -4.62
C SER A 243 11.27 -16.79 -4.43
N PRO A 244 11.03 -16.10 -3.29
CA PRO A 244 9.71 -15.66 -2.88
C PRO A 244 9.45 -14.15 -3.08
N HIS A 245 8.16 -13.78 -3.00
CA HIS A 245 7.56 -12.43 -2.88
C HIS A 245 7.16 -11.73 -4.18
N GLY A 246 5.97 -12.08 -4.70
CA GLY A 246 5.22 -11.24 -5.63
C GLY A 246 4.32 -10.27 -4.86
N ILE A 247 4.65 -8.98 -4.89
CA ILE A 247 3.85 -7.89 -4.31
C ILE A 247 2.58 -7.70 -5.13
N ILE A 248 1.40 -7.63 -4.49
CA ILE A 248 0.15 -7.27 -5.18
C ILE A 248 0.05 -5.74 -5.25
N THR A 249 0.71 -5.15 -6.25
CA THR A 249 0.17 -3.93 -6.85
C THR A 249 -0.56 -4.36 -8.10
N MET A 250 -1.88 -4.60 -8.00
CA MET A 250 -2.72 -4.86 -9.18
C MET A 250 -2.36 -3.82 -10.24
N ALA A 251 -1.99 -4.12 -11.47
CA ALA A 251 -1.80 -3.07 -12.49
C ALA A 251 -3.06 -2.99 -13.37
N SER A 252 -3.47 -1.79 -13.78
CA SER A 252 -4.37 -1.62 -14.93
C SER A 252 -3.58 -0.99 -16.07
N ARG A 253 -3.56 -1.64 -17.24
CA ARG A 253 -2.97 -1.07 -18.46
C ARG A 253 -3.90 -0.01 -19.05
N SER A 254 -3.32 1.04 -19.65
CA SER A 254 -4.02 2.09 -20.37
C SER A 254 -4.61 1.58 -21.67
N SER A 255 -5.90 1.83 -21.91
CA SER A 255 -6.55 1.66 -23.20
C SER A 255 -6.13 2.80 -24.14
N SER A 256 -5.30 2.50 -25.13
CA SER A 256 -5.07 3.37 -26.29
C SER A 256 -6.02 2.95 -27.43
N GLU A 257 -7.19 3.56 -27.53
CA GLU A 257 -7.95 3.58 -28.78
C GLU A 257 -7.64 4.87 -29.54
N THR A 258 -6.95 4.73 -30.66
CA THR A 258 -6.77 5.82 -31.63
C THR A 258 -7.93 5.78 -32.60
N VAL A 259 -8.86 6.72 -32.48
CA VAL A 259 -9.90 6.98 -33.49
C VAL A 259 -9.20 7.58 -34.72
N THR A 260 -9.19 6.85 -35.83
CA THR A 260 -8.90 7.42 -37.15
C THR A 260 -10.22 7.69 -37.87
N ALA A 261 -10.45 8.96 -38.18
CA ALA A 261 -11.53 9.42 -39.03
C ALA A 261 -11.05 9.46 -40.48
N THR A 262 -11.83 8.89 -41.39
CA THR A 262 -11.92 9.24 -42.82
C THR A 262 -13.37 9.14 -43.25
#